data_AF-A0A256WEA1-F1
#
_entry.id   AF-A0A256WEA1-F1
#
_cell.length_a   1.000
_cell.length_b   1.000
_cell.length_c   1.000
_cell.angle_alpha   90.00
_cell.angle_beta   90.00
_cell.angle_gamma   90.00
#
_symmetry.space_group_name_H-M   'P 1'
#
loop_
_entity.id
_entity.type
_entity.pdbx_description
1 polymer ?
#
loop_
_entity_poly.entity_id
_entity_poly.type
_entity_poly.pdbx_seq_one_letter_code
_entity_poly.pdbx_strand_id
1 'polypeptide(L)'
;MKKYLDLIIEKFTEKGEEYYLATSTDIQGLVAQGNSVEETVEIARSLVIDLMELREKKNKEKIVALRKIPETFHYPLIFNTKKDGSLSRV
;
A
#
# COMPACT_ATOMS: atom_id res chain seq x y z
N MET A 1 -2.41 -2.36 -15.59
CA MET A 1 -2.03 -0.96 -15.31
C MET A 1 -0.50 -0.91 -15.22
N LYS A 2 0.19 -0.05 -15.97
CA LYS A 2 1.65 0.10 -15.88
C LYS A 2 1.96 1.20 -14.87
N LYS A 3 2.85 0.94 -13.91
CA LYS A 3 3.40 1.94 -12.99
C LYS A 3 4.87 2.11 -13.29
N TYR A 4 5.33 3.36 -13.22
CA TYR A 4 6.75 3.72 -13.32
C TYR A 4 7.25 4.04 -11.91
N LEU A 5 8.50 3.71 -11.67
CA LEU A 5 9.21 3.90 -10.40
C LEU A 5 10.59 4.46 -10.75
N ASP A 6 10.98 5.54 -10.11
CA ASP A 6 12.35 6.06 -10.24
C ASP A 6 13.27 5.34 -9.25
N LEU A 7 14.26 4.62 -9.79
CA LEU A 7 15.33 4.00 -9.00
C LEU A 7 16.56 4.90 -9.02
N ILE A 8 17.09 5.20 -7.84
CA ILE A 8 18.40 5.81 -7.65
C ILE A 8 19.39 4.66 -7.45
N ILE A 9 20.33 4.51 -8.37
CA ILE A 9 21.37 3.47 -8.30
C ILE A 9 22.72 4.13 -8.03
N GLU A 10 23.36 3.72 -6.94
CA GLU A 10 24.67 4.20 -6.52
C GLU A 10 25.66 3.04 -6.51
N LYS A 11 26.88 3.28 -7.00
CA LYS A 11 27.97 2.31 -6.97
C LYS A 11 28.85 2.58 -5.75
N PHE A 12 29.16 1.54 -5.01
CA PHE A 12 30.05 1.56 -3.86
C PHE A 12 31.28 0.70 -4.13
N THR A 13 32.39 1.09 -3.51
CA THR A 13 33.62 0.31 -3.48
C THR A 13 34.09 0.20 -2.05
N GLU A 14 34.08 -1.01 -1.49
CA GLU A 14 34.52 -1.28 -0.13
C GLU A 14 35.49 -2.44 -0.11
N LYS A 15 36.64 -2.26 0.56
CA LYS A 15 37.67 -3.30 0.73
C LYS A 15 38.13 -3.95 -0.59
N GLY A 16 38.03 -3.23 -1.70
CA GLY A 16 38.41 -3.72 -3.04
C GLY A 16 37.32 -4.46 -3.78
N GLU A 17 36.11 -4.57 -3.22
CA GLU A 17 34.93 -5.12 -3.90
C GLU A 17 33.98 -3.99 -4.31
N GLU A 18 33.34 -4.14 -5.47
CA GLU A 18 32.36 -3.18 -5.99
C GLU A 18 30.96 -3.77 -5.90
N TYR A 19 29.99 -2.95 -5.47
CA TYR A 19 28.58 -3.32 -5.44
C TYR A 19 27.71 -2.12 -5.77
N TYR A 20 26.43 -2.39 -6.07
CA TYR A 20 25.45 -1.37 -6.42
C TYR A 20 24.32 -1.41 -5.40
N LEU A 21 23.83 -0.25 -5.01
CA LEU A 21 22.68 -0.06 -4.13
C LEU A 21 21.59 0.67 -4.90
N ALA A 22 20.39 0.12 -4.92
CA ALA A 22 19.20 0.79 -5.44
C ALA A 22 18.28 1.23 -4.29
N THR A 23 17.87 2.49 -4.33
CA THR A 23 16.84 3.06 -3.46
C THR A 23 15.78 3.77 -4.29
N SER A 24 14.63 4.11 -3.69
CA SER A 24 13.61 4.91 -4.35
C SER A 24 12.84 5.78 -3.36
N THR A 25 12.54 7.02 -3.75
CA THR A 25 11.67 7.93 -2.99
C THR A 25 10.19 7.59 -3.15
N ASP A 26 9.83 6.86 -4.21
CA ASP A 26 8.45 6.47 -4.51
C ASP A 26 7.96 5.31 -3.63
N ILE A 27 8.88 4.43 -3.19
CA ILE A 27 8.58 3.28 -2.33
C ILE A 27 9.47 3.33 -1.08
N GLN A 28 8.86 3.74 0.03
CA GLN A 28 9.51 3.73 1.33
C GLN A 28 10.01 2.33 1.70
N GLY A 29 11.26 2.25 2.12
CA GLY A 29 11.89 1.01 2.55
C GLY A 29 12.44 0.15 1.42
N LEU A 30 12.36 0.60 0.16
CA LEU A 30 13.04 -0.06 -0.95
C LEU A 30 14.55 0.20 -0.87
N VAL A 31 15.29 -0.85 -0.52
CA VAL A 31 16.75 -0.91 -0.57
C VAL A 31 17.13 -2.26 -1.16
N ALA A 32 17.82 -2.28 -2.29
CA ALA A 32 18.31 -3.48 -2.95
C ALA A 32 19.81 -3.36 -3.22
N GLN A 33 20.55 -4.46 -3.07
CA GLN A 33 21.99 -4.51 -3.35
C GLN A 33 22.28 -5.64 -4.35
N GLY A 34 23.17 -5.39 -5.31
CA GLY A 34 23.67 -6.40 -6.24
C GLY A 34 25.10 -6.12 -6.69
N ASN A 35 25.73 -7.10 -7.33
CA ASN A 35 27.10 -6.99 -7.86
C ASN A 35 27.11 -6.35 -9.26
N SER A 36 25.95 -6.32 -9.94
CA SER A 36 25.75 -5.56 -11.18
C SER A 36 24.50 -4.68 -11.11
N VAL A 37 24.38 -3.74 -12.05
CA VAL A 37 23.19 -2.90 -12.19
C VAL A 37 21.96 -3.76 -12.51
N GLU A 38 22.10 -4.74 -13.39
CA GLU A 38 21.02 -5.63 -13.79
C GLU A 38 20.50 -6.44 -12.60
N GLU A 39 21.39 -7.08 -11.85
CA GLU A 39 21.05 -7.84 -10.64
C GLU A 39 20.34 -6.96 -9.61
N THR A 40 20.86 -5.75 -9.38
CA THR A 40 20.28 -4.80 -8.43
C THR A 40 18.85 -4.40 -8.82
N VAL A 41 18.59 -4.21 -10.12
CA VAL A 41 17.25 -3.89 -10.64
C VAL A 41 16.29 -5.08 -10.50
N GLU A 42 16.76 -6.31 -10.73
CA GLU A 42 15.94 -7.52 -10.53
C GLU A 42 15.55 -7.74 -9.07
N ILE A 43 16.50 -7.51 -8.16
CA ILE A 43 16.26 -7.56 -6.71
C ILE A 43 15.27 -6.47 -6.31
N ALA A 44 15.48 -5.22 -6.76
CA ALA A 44 14.56 -4.12 -6.48
C ALA A 44 13.13 -4.43 -6.96
N ARG A 45 12.98 -4.97 -8.18
CA ARG A 45 11.67 -5.35 -8.74
C ARG A 45 10.94 -6.38 -7.87
N SER A 46 11.66 -7.37 -7.36
CA SER A 46 11.09 -8.40 -6.50
C SER A 46 10.59 -7.80 -5.18
N LEU A 47 11.39 -6.92 -4.56
CA LEU A 47 11.05 -6.26 -3.30
C LEU A 47 9.86 -5.29 -3.40
N VAL A 48 9.64 -4.66 -4.57
CA VAL A 48 8.49 -3.77 -4.79
C VAL A 48 7.17 -4.46 -4.47
N ILE A 49 7.00 -5.72 -4.87
CA ILE A 49 5.77 -6.48 -4.65
C ILE A 49 5.57 -6.69 -3.15
N ASP A 50 6.58 -7.22 -2.46
CA ASP A 50 6.53 -7.50 -1.02
C ASP A 50 6.23 -6.24 -0.20
N LEU A 51 6.89 -5.13 -0.53
CA LEU A 51 6.70 -3.85 0.16
C LEU A 51 5.30 -3.27 -0.06
N MET A 52 4.74 -3.42 -1.27
CA MET A 52 3.38 -2.98 -1.56
C MET A 52 2.35 -3.81 -0.78
N GLU A 53 2.51 -5.13 -0.73
CA GLU A 53 1.63 -6.01 0.04
C GLU A 53 1.66 -5.71 1.54
N LEU A 54 2.86 -5.50 2.10
CA LEU A 54 3.03 -5.13 3.51
C LEU A 54 2.34 -3.80 3.83
N ARG A 55 2.43 -2.80 2.93
CA ARG A 55 1.74 -1.52 3.09
C ARG A 55 0.22 -1.67 3.05
N GLU A 56 -0.30 -2.49 2.15
CA GLU A 56 -1.73 -2.78 2.09
C GLU A 56 -2.25 -3.51 3.33
N LYS A 57 -1.51 -4.50 3.84
CA LYS A 57 -1.86 -5.21 5.09
C LYS A 57 -1.93 -4.24 6.26
N LYS A 58 -0.91 -3.40 6.45
CA LYS A 58 -0.91 -2.36 7.50
C LYS A 58 -2.08 -1.38 7.34
N ASN A 59 -2.39 -0.97 6.13
CA ASN A 59 -3.54 -0.08 5.88
C ASN A 59 -4.88 -0.78 6.18
N LYS A 60 -5.05 -2.04 5.80
CA LYS A 60 -6.25 -2.83 6.11
C LYS A 60 -6.43 -3.03 7.61
N GLU A 61 -5.37 -3.40 8.33
CA GLU A 61 -5.37 -3.52 9.80
C GLU A 61 -5.73 -2.19 10.48
N LYS A 62 -5.17 -1.07 9.99
CA LYS A 62 -5.48 0.27 10.49
C LYS A 62 -6.93 0.66 10.21
N ILE A 63 -7.48 0.32 9.04
CA ILE A 63 -8.89 0.55 8.69
C ILE A 63 -9.82 -0.33 9.54
N VAL A 64 -9.46 -1.58 9.83
CA VAL A 64 -10.23 -2.47 10.71
C VAL A 64 -10.21 -1.93 12.15
N ALA A 65 -9.08 -1.42 12.63
CA ALA A 65 -9.00 -0.78 13.94
C ALA A 65 -9.77 0.56 14.02
N LEU A 66 -9.88 1.30 12.91
CA LEU A 66 -10.55 2.60 12.83
C LEU A 66 -12.06 2.53 12.53
N ARG A 67 -12.60 1.36 12.16
CA ARG A 67 -14.04 1.15 12.03
C ARG A 67 -14.65 0.65 13.34
N LYS A 68 -14.46 1.40 14.43
CA LYS A 68 -15.34 1.27 15.59
C LYS A 68 -16.65 1.96 15.19
N ILE A 69 -17.71 1.19 14.95
CA ILE A 69 -19.06 1.77 14.86
C ILE A 69 -19.25 2.50 16.20
N PRO A 70 -19.54 3.81 16.18
CA PRO A 70 -19.75 4.55 17.42
C PRO A 70 -20.92 3.94 18.19
N GLU A 71 -20.90 4.00 19.53
CA GLU A 71 -21.98 3.46 20.37
C GLU A 71 -23.34 4.10 20.04
N THR A 72 -23.34 5.30 19.46
CA THR A 72 -24.53 5.96 18.95
C THR A 72 -24.19 6.73 17.67
N PHE A 73 -25.03 6.58 16.65
CA PHE A 73 -24.97 7.38 15.43
C PHE A 73 -26.37 7.57 14.86
N HIS A 74 -26.57 8.70 14.17
CA HIS A 74 -27.82 8.98 13.51
C HIS A 74 -27.78 8.38 12.10
N TYR A 75 -28.73 7.51 11.79
CA TYR A 75 -28.87 6.89 10.49
C TYR A 75 -30.25 7.21 9.92
N PRO A 76 -30.36 7.94 8.79
CA PRO A 76 -31.64 8.25 8.20
C PRO A 76 -32.26 6.96 7.66
N LEU A 77 -33.36 6.52 8.28
CA LEU A 77 -34.16 5.42 7.77
C LEU A 77 -35.17 5.95 6.75
N ILE A 78 -35.00 5.58 5.49
CA ILE A 78 -35.98 5.83 4.45
C ILE A 78 -36.98 4.68 4.46
N PHE A 79 -38.27 4.99 4.63
CA PHE A 79 -39.35 4.01 4.60
C PHE A 79 -40.52 4.54 3.80
N ASN A 80 -41.34 3.62 3.29
CA ASN A 80 -42.54 3.96 2.53
C ASN A 80 -43.76 4.04 3.45
N THR A 81 -44.59 5.06 3.25
CA THR A 81 -45.90 5.20 3.89
C THR A 81 -47.00 5.04 2.85
N LYS A 82 -48.17 4.58 3.30
CA LYS A 82 -49.41 4.64 2.51
C LYS A 82 -49.89 6.09 2.42
N LYS A 83 -50.84 6.36 1.52
CA LYS A 83 -51.43 7.70 1.33
C LYS A 83 -52.12 8.26 2.57
N ASP A 84 -52.58 7.38 3.47
CA ASP A 84 -53.19 7.74 4.76
C ASP A 84 -52.14 7.94 5.89
N GLY A 85 -50.85 7.87 5.57
CA GLY A 85 -49.75 8.01 6.53
C GLY A 85 -49.43 6.74 7.32
N SER A 86 -50.18 5.65 7.14
CA SER A 86 -49.87 4.38 7.81
C SER A 86 -48.61 3.72 7.23
N LEU A 87 -47.82 3.08 8.09
CA LEU A 87 -46.64 2.33 7.66
C LEU A 87 -47.07 1.13 6.79
N SER A 88 -46.38 0.96 5.66
CA SER A 88 -46.52 -0.27 4.88
C SER A 88 -45.45 -1.27 5.33
N ARG A 89 -45.84 -2.44 5.81
CA ARG A 89 -44.89 -3.56 5.92
C ARG A 89 -44.57 -4.04 4.50
N VAL A 90 -43.32 -4.44 4.31
CA VAL A 90 -42.88 -5.20 3.13
C VAL A 90 -43.44 -6.61 3.22
#